data_AF-A0A8J3GLN3-F1
#
_entry.id   AF-A0A8J3GLN3-F1
#
_cell.length_a   1.000
_cell.length_b   1.000
_cell.length_c   1.000
_cell.angle_alpha   90.00
_cell.angle_beta   90.00
_cell.angle_gamma   90.00
#
_symmetry.space_group_name_H-M   'P 1'
#
loop_
_entity.id
_entity.type
_entity.pdbx_description
1 polymer ?
#
loop_
_entity_poly.entity_id
_entity_poly.type
_entity_poly.pdbx_seq_one_letter_code
_entity_poly.pdbx_strand_id
1 'polypeptide(L)'
;MSAEIASETDDVARARELLRDLRTSIDNFDASIIYLLAERFRATERVGLLKAEHKLPAADPTREREQIARLRDLAKDAKFNPDFAEKFLNFIVKEVIRHHEAAASAQANPELANPGPVQRSND
;
A
#
# COMPACT_ATOMS: atom_id res chain seq x y z
N MET A 1 5.32 50.16 6.04
CA MET A 1 6.14 49.25 6.88
C MET A 1 5.31 48.52 7.95
N SER A 2 4.75 49.18 8.98
CA SER A 2 4.04 48.43 10.06
C SER A 2 2.73 47.75 9.64
N ALA A 3 1.95 48.35 8.74
CA ALA A 3 0.71 47.74 8.20
C ALA A 3 0.99 46.59 7.23
N GLU A 4 2.14 46.62 6.57
CA GLU A 4 2.58 45.66 5.55
C GLU A 4 3.06 44.36 6.22
N ILE A 5 3.83 44.49 7.31
CA ILE A 5 4.25 43.36 8.17
C ILE A 5 3.03 42.70 8.85
N ALA A 6 2.02 43.49 9.25
CA ALA A 6 0.79 42.95 9.83
C ALA A 6 -0.03 42.15 8.81
N SER A 7 -0.12 42.63 7.56
CA SER A 7 -0.81 41.93 6.46
C SER A 7 -0.09 40.65 6.04
N GLU A 8 1.24 40.65 6.00
CA GLU A 8 2.05 39.47 5.70
C GLU A 8 1.94 38.41 6.81
N THR A 9 1.84 38.86 8.07
CA THR A 9 1.61 37.97 9.22
C THR A 9 0.24 37.29 9.16
N ASP A 10 -0.79 38.00 8.69
CA ASP A 10 -2.15 37.48 8.53
C ASP A 10 -2.25 36.45 7.38
N ASP A 11 -1.60 36.73 6.24
CA ASP A 11 -1.54 35.79 5.11
C ASP A 11 -0.82 34.48 5.48
N VAL A 12 0.30 34.58 6.19
CA VAL A 12 1.02 33.41 6.71
C VAL A 12 0.20 32.63 7.74
N ALA A 13 -0.56 33.31 8.61
CA ALA A 13 -1.43 32.64 9.57
C ALA A 13 -2.56 31.86 8.87
N ARG A 14 -3.18 32.47 7.85
CA ARG A 14 -4.20 31.83 7.02
C ARG A 14 -3.63 30.64 6.24
N ALA A 15 -2.46 30.78 5.62
CA ALA A 15 -1.79 29.70 4.91
C ALA A 15 -1.50 28.49 5.84
N ARG A 16 -1.10 28.75 7.09
CA ARG A 16 -0.89 27.69 8.09
C ARG A 16 -2.18 26.95 8.45
N GLU A 17 -3.32 27.62 8.46
CA GLU A 17 -4.62 26.98 8.69
C GLU A 17 -5.00 26.07 7.53
N LEU A 18 -4.95 26.57 6.29
CA LEU A 18 -5.22 25.76 5.10
C LEU A 18 -4.28 24.55 4.99
N LEU A 19 -3.01 24.71 5.35
CA LEU A 19 -2.06 23.61 5.41
C LEU A 19 -2.45 22.54 6.43
N ARG A 20 -3.03 22.92 7.58
CA ARG A 20 -3.50 21.94 8.57
C ARG A 20 -4.67 21.14 8.01
N ASP A 21 -5.65 21.80 7.42
CA ASP A 21 -6.85 21.14 6.88
C ASP A 21 -6.52 20.19 5.73
N LEU A 22 -5.60 20.60 4.84
CA LEU A 22 -5.10 19.76 3.76
C LEU A 22 -4.36 18.54 4.29
N ARG A 23 -3.54 18.68 5.34
CA ARG A 23 -2.84 17.56 5.97
C ARG A 23 -3.79 16.58 6.63
N THR A 24 -4.82 17.07 7.32
CA THR A 24 -5.87 16.19 7.86
C THR A 24 -6.57 15.40 6.75
N SER A 25 -6.78 16.00 5.58
CA SER A 25 -7.34 15.28 4.43
C SER A 25 -6.38 14.21 3.90
N ILE A 26 -5.07 14.51 3.83
CA ILE A 26 -4.03 13.55 3.44
C ILE A 26 -4.00 12.36 4.41
N ASP A 27 -3.99 12.62 5.72
CA ASP A 27 -3.98 11.57 6.75
C ASP A 27 -5.17 10.61 6.61
N ASN A 28 -6.35 11.14 6.26
CA ASN A 28 -7.55 10.35 6.01
C ASN A 28 -7.44 9.48 4.74
N PHE A 29 -6.82 10.00 3.67
CA PHE A 29 -6.56 9.23 2.46
C PHE A 29 -5.53 8.12 2.73
N ASP A 30 -4.47 8.42 3.47
CA ASP A 30 -3.44 7.45 3.84
C ASP A 30 -4.03 6.30 4.67
N ALA A 31 -4.87 6.61 5.66
CA ALA A 31 -5.58 5.59 6.43
C ALA A 31 -6.46 4.70 5.51
N SER A 32 -7.21 5.32 4.59
CA SER A 32 -8.05 4.59 3.65
C SER A 32 -7.25 3.68 2.72
N ILE A 33 -6.10 4.15 2.22
CA ILE A 33 -5.18 3.36 1.39
C ILE A 33 -4.69 2.14 2.17
N ILE A 34 -4.27 2.31 3.42
CA ILE A 34 -3.77 1.21 4.25
C ILE A 34 -4.87 0.15 4.48
N TYR A 35 -6.09 0.55 4.82
CA TYR A 35 -7.19 -0.40 5.01
C TYR A 35 -7.55 -1.13 3.71
N LEU A 36 -7.60 -0.43 2.58
CA LEU A 36 -7.88 -1.06 1.28
C LEU A 36 -6.79 -2.03 0.85
N LEU A 37 -5.52 -1.69 1.12
CA LEU A 37 -4.40 -2.61 0.88
C LEU A 37 -4.53 -3.85 1.76
N ALA A 38 -4.84 -3.71 3.05
CA ALA A 38 -5.03 -4.86 3.93
C ALA A 38 -6.10 -5.84 3.39
N GLU A 39 -7.25 -5.33 2.94
CA GLU A 39 -8.28 -6.17 2.30
C GLU A 39 -7.78 -6.82 1.00
N ARG A 40 -7.04 -6.07 0.17
CA ARG A 40 -6.47 -6.60 -1.07
C ARG A 40 -5.51 -7.76 -0.80
N PHE A 41 -4.68 -7.66 0.24
CA PHE A 41 -3.74 -8.72 0.62
C PHE A 41 -4.48 -9.98 1.09
N ARG A 42 -5.53 -9.86 1.91
CA ARG A 42 -6.37 -11.01 2.29
C ARG A 42 -7.02 -11.68 1.08
N ALA A 43 -7.45 -10.90 0.09
CA ALA A 43 -8.00 -11.45 -1.14
C ALA A 43 -6.94 -12.23 -1.93
N THR A 44 -5.70 -11.72 -2.03
CA THR A 44 -4.61 -12.45 -2.70
C THR A 44 -4.19 -13.71 -1.97
N GLU A 45 -4.20 -13.72 -0.63
CA GLU A 45 -3.98 -14.92 0.18
C GLU A 45 -4.99 -16.01 -0.17
N ARG A 46 -6.29 -15.66 -0.18
CA ARG A 46 -7.37 -16.58 -0.57
C ARG A 46 -7.23 -17.09 -2.00
N VAL A 47 -6.82 -16.22 -2.95
CA VAL A 47 -6.53 -16.64 -4.33
C VAL A 47 -5.38 -17.64 -4.35
N GLY A 48 -4.31 -17.42 -3.58
CA GLY A 48 -3.19 -18.35 -3.49
C GLY A 48 -3.59 -19.71 -2.92
N LEU A 49 -4.38 -19.74 -1.84
CA LEU A 49 -4.92 -20.97 -1.26
C LEU A 49 -5.79 -21.74 -2.27
N LEU A 50 -6.69 -21.04 -2.96
CA LEU A 50 -7.55 -21.63 -3.99
C LEU A 50 -6.73 -22.22 -5.14
N LYS A 51 -5.70 -21.49 -5.61
CA LYS A 51 -4.81 -21.99 -6.66
C LYS A 51 -4.05 -23.23 -6.20
N ALA A 52 -3.57 -23.25 -4.96
CA ALA A 52 -2.85 -24.40 -4.40
C ALA A 52 -3.76 -25.64 -4.28
N GLU A 53 -4.97 -25.47 -3.75
CA GLU A 53 -5.97 -26.54 -3.59
C GLU A 53 -6.30 -27.20 -4.94
N HIS A 54 -6.43 -26.41 -6.00
CA HIS A 54 -6.79 -26.90 -7.34
C HIS A 54 -5.60 -27.12 -8.27
N LYS A 55 -4.35 -27.03 -7.77
CA LYS A 55 -3.11 -27.20 -8.55
C LYS A 55 -3.04 -26.27 -9.77
N LEU A 56 -3.59 -25.06 -9.64
CA LEU A 56 -3.52 -24.03 -10.67
C LEU A 56 -2.17 -23.32 -10.65
N PRO A 57 -1.67 -22.82 -11.80
CA PRO A 57 -0.41 -22.10 -11.85
C PRO A 57 -0.46 -20.80 -11.05
N ALA A 58 0.67 -20.50 -10.39
CA ALA A 58 0.85 -19.25 -9.65
C ALA A 58 0.76 -18.03 -10.58
N ALA A 59 1.43 -18.10 -11.73
CA ALA A 59 1.43 -17.06 -12.76
C ALA A 59 0.20 -17.18 -13.68
N ASP A 60 -0.36 -16.03 -14.06
CA ASP A 60 -1.38 -15.93 -15.10
C ASP A 60 -1.08 -14.69 -15.96
N PRO A 61 -0.22 -14.83 -16.99
CA PRO A 61 0.25 -13.70 -17.78
C PRO A 61 -0.87 -12.94 -18.50
N THR A 62 -1.95 -13.63 -18.85
CA THR A 62 -3.11 -12.98 -19.50
C THR A 62 -3.83 -12.10 -18.50
N ARG A 63 -4.13 -12.63 -17.30
CA ARG A 63 -4.74 -11.86 -16.23
C ARG A 63 -3.89 -10.68 -15.78
N GLU A 64 -2.56 -10.84 -15.73
CA GLU A 64 -1.62 -9.77 -15.38
C GLU A 64 -1.65 -8.62 -16.39
N ARG A 65 -1.61 -8.93 -17.69
CA ARG A 65 -1.73 -7.92 -18.76
C ARG A 65 -3.06 -7.16 -18.69
N GLU A 66 -4.16 -7.86 -18.46
CA GLU A 66 -5.48 -7.23 -18.31
C GLU A 66 -5.57 -6.32 -17.08
N GLN A 67 -4.97 -6.71 -15.96
CA GLN A 67 -4.91 -5.86 -14.76
C GLN A 67 -4.16 -4.56 -15.04
N ILE A 68 -3.00 -4.64 -15.69
CA ILE A 68 -2.20 -3.48 -16.04
C ILE A 68 -2.99 -2.55 -16.98
N ALA A 69 -3.56 -3.09 -18.06
CA ALA A 69 -4.35 -2.30 -19.01
C ALA A 69 -5.50 -1.56 -18.32
N ARG A 70 -6.31 -2.29 -17.54
CA ARG A 70 -7.44 -1.70 -16.79
C ARG A 70 -6.98 -0.63 -15.80
N LEU A 71 -5.88 -0.84 -15.10
CA LEU A 71 -5.37 0.13 -14.12
C LEU A 71 -4.84 1.40 -14.79
N ARG A 72 -4.17 1.26 -15.95
CA ARG A 72 -3.72 2.40 -16.74
C ARG A 72 -4.89 3.25 -17.23
N ASP A 73 -6.00 2.63 -17.63
CA ASP A 73 -7.19 3.36 -18.05
C ASP A 73 -7.88 4.06 -16.88
N LEU A 74 -8.03 3.40 -15.72
CA LEU A 74 -8.51 4.05 -14.50
C LEU A 74 -7.66 5.24 -14.08
N ALA A 75 -6.33 5.13 -14.23
CA ALA A 75 -5.42 6.23 -13.93
C ALA A 75 -5.67 7.44 -14.85
N LYS A 76 -5.86 7.21 -16.16
CA LYS A 76 -6.19 8.29 -17.11
C LYS A 76 -7.50 8.98 -16.74
N ASP A 77 -8.54 8.20 -16.45
CA ASP A 77 -9.87 8.71 -16.08
C ASP A 77 -9.80 9.57 -14.81
N ALA A 78 -8.96 9.17 -13.85
CA ALA A 78 -8.70 9.90 -12.62
C ALA A 78 -7.72 11.09 -12.78
N LYS A 79 -7.26 11.39 -14.00
CA LYS A 79 -6.20 12.39 -14.28
C LYS A 79 -4.91 12.13 -13.47
N PHE A 80 -4.59 10.85 -13.29
CA PHE A 80 -3.43 10.35 -12.58
C PHE A 80 -2.43 9.74 -13.54
N ASN A 81 -1.14 9.71 -13.18
CA ASN A 81 -0.09 9.20 -14.06
C ASN A 81 -0.22 7.67 -14.25
N PRO A 82 -0.49 7.17 -15.47
CA PRO A 82 -0.66 5.73 -15.72
C PRO A 82 0.61 4.92 -15.45
N ASP A 83 1.78 5.48 -15.70
CA ASP A 83 3.05 4.81 -15.47
C ASP A 83 3.35 4.70 -13.98
N PHE A 84 2.91 5.67 -13.18
CA PHE A 84 3.00 5.56 -11.72
C PHE A 84 2.01 4.52 -11.20
N ALA A 85 0.77 4.48 -11.71
CA ALA A 85 -0.21 3.47 -11.31
C ALA A 85 0.29 2.04 -11.58
N GLU A 86 0.91 1.81 -12.74
CA GLU A 86 1.54 0.53 -13.07
C GLU A 86 2.72 0.20 -12.14
N LYS A 87 3.62 1.16 -11.87
CA LYS A 87 4.71 0.98 -10.91
C LYS A 87 4.20 0.62 -9.51
N PHE A 88 3.13 1.29 -9.06
CA PHE A 88 2.49 1.00 -7.79
C PHE A 88 1.91 -0.42 -7.76
N LEU A 89 1.18 -0.84 -8.81
CA LEU A 89 0.68 -2.22 -8.90
C LEU A 89 1.81 -3.24 -8.85
N ASN A 90 2.87 -3.02 -9.61
CA ASN A 90 4.04 -3.91 -9.65
C ASN A 90 4.71 -4.01 -8.27
N PHE A 91 4.79 -2.90 -7.53
CA PHE A 91 5.28 -2.90 -6.15
C PHE A 91 4.39 -3.75 -5.24
N ILE A 92 3.06 -3.56 -5.29
CA ILE A 92 2.13 -4.35 -4.46
C ILE A 92 2.19 -5.84 -4.82
N VAL A 93 2.26 -6.21 -6.10
CA VAL A 93 2.33 -7.61 -6.54
C VAL A 93 3.62 -8.28 -6.03
N LYS A 94 4.76 -7.59 -6.10
CA LYS A 94 6.02 -8.11 -5.54
C LYS A 94 5.91 -8.38 -4.04
N GLU A 95 5.26 -7.46 -3.31
CA GLU A 95 5.10 -7.61 -1.87
C GLU A 95 4.17 -8.77 -1.50
N VAL A 96 3.11 -8.98 -2.28
CA VAL A 96 2.24 -10.17 -2.15
C VAL A 96 3.06 -11.45 -2.33
N ILE A 97 3.86 -11.56 -3.40
CA ILE A 97 4.68 -12.76 -3.65
C ILE A 97 5.60 -13.07 -2.46
N ARG A 98 6.30 -12.04 -1.95
CA ARG A 98 7.17 -12.17 -0.78
C ARG A 98 6.42 -12.68 0.45
N HIS A 99 5.20 -12.18 0.69
CA HIS A 99 4.34 -12.63 1.79
C HIS A 99 3.91 -14.09 1.64
N HIS A 100 3.53 -14.51 0.44
CA HIS A 100 3.15 -15.90 0.16
C HIS A 100 4.32 -16.87 0.35
N GLU A 101 5.53 -16.52 -0.10
CA GLU A 101 6.74 -17.32 0.10
C GLU A 101 7.09 -17.47 1.58
N ALA A 102 6.98 -16.38 2.35
CA ALA A 102 7.20 -16.39 3.80
C ALA A 102 6.15 -17.26 4.51
N ALA A 103 4.87 -17.17 4.13
CA ALA A 103 3.80 -17.98 4.70
C ALA A 103 3.97 -19.47 4.37
N ALA A 104 4.34 -19.81 3.14
CA ALA A 104 4.65 -21.18 2.75
C ALA A 104 5.85 -21.74 3.54
N SER A 105 6.88 -20.92 3.77
CA SER A 105 8.05 -21.29 4.57
C SER A 105 7.71 -21.47 6.06
N ALA A 106 6.85 -20.62 6.62
CA ALA A 106 6.38 -20.71 8.00
C ALA A 106 5.45 -21.93 8.21
N GLN A 107 4.62 -22.27 7.22
CA GLN A 107 3.84 -23.51 7.22
C GLN A 107 4.72 -24.76 7.12
N ALA A 108 5.86 -24.66 6.43
CA ALA A 108 6.85 -25.74 6.35
C ALA A 108 7.72 -25.88 7.61
N ASN A 109 7.82 -24.83 8.44
CA ASN A 109 8.56 -24.87 9.70
C ASN A 109 7.91 -24.00 10.80
N PRO A 110 7.03 -24.58 11.65
CA PRO A 110 6.23 -23.84 12.63
C PRO A 110 7.05 -23.21 13.79
N GLU A 111 8.33 -23.57 13.95
CA GLU A 111 9.20 -23.06 15.01
C GLU A 111 9.66 -21.60 14.78
N LEU A 112 9.60 -21.11 13.54
CA LEU A 112 9.93 -19.72 13.16
C LEU A 112 8.77 -18.72 13.35
N ALA A 113 7.54 -19.21 13.55
CA ALA A 113 6.34 -18.37 13.64
C ALA A 113 6.13 -17.75 15.04
N ASN A 114 6.89 -18.20 16.04
CA ASN A 114 6.82 -17.67 17.39
C ASN A 114 8.23 -17.64 18.02
N PRO A 115 9.07 -16.65 17.68
CA PRO A 115 10.28 -16.43 18.46
C PRO A 115 9.79 -16.01 19.85
N GLY A 116 9.87 -16.92 20.81
CA GLY A 116 9.57 -16.65 22.21
C GLY A 116 10.28 -15.37 22.68
N PRO A 117 9.82 -14.75 23.78
CA PRO A 117 10.32 -13.44 24.20
C PRO A 117 11.83 -13.46 24.26
N VAL A 118 12.46 -12.64 23.42
CA VAL A 118 13.91 -12.47 23.34
C VAL A 118 14.41 -12.14 24.74
N GLN A 119 15.04 -13.12 25.39
CA GLN A 119 15.73 -12.89 26.65
C GLN A 119 16.88 -11.96 26.32
N ARG A 120 16.76 -10.68 26.69
CA ARG A 120 17.87 -9.75 26.63
C ARG A 120 18.93 -10.25 27.61
N SER A 121 20.01 -10.78 27.08
CA SER A 121 21.26 -10.98 27.80
C SER A 121 21.72 -9.61 28.29
N ASN A 122 21.76 -9.42 29.60
CA ASN A 122 22.47 -8.31 30.22
C ASN A 122 23.94 -8.71 30.30
N ASP A 123 24.76 -8.18 29.40
CA ASP A 123 26.20 -8.02 29.56
C ASP A 123 26.56 -6.54 29.40
#